data_AF-A0A7J4EH35-F1
#
_entry.id   AF-A0A7J4EH35-F1
#
_cell.length_a   1.000
_cell.length_b   1.000
_cell.length_c   1.000
_cell.angle_alpha   90.00
_cell.angle_beta   90.00
_cell.angle_gamma   90.00
#
_symmetry.space_group_name_H-M   'P 1'
#
loop_
_entity.id
_entity.type
_entity.pdbx_description
1 polymer ?
#
loop_
_entity_poly.entity_id
_entity_poly.type
_entity_poly.pdbx_seq_one_letter_code
_entity_poly.pdbx_strand_id
1 'polypeptide(L)'
;MGRRQTLMERYKIQMKAYRKKRMKVDNTPFLPDDGIVYIMDSLNPEKPVRGVVIKTKTKQHRKIIESIACPVCGNPMEWDSKWEAFVCEKHGKRAIYEIVKQK
;
A
#
# COMPACT_ATOMS: atom_id res chain seq x y z
N MET A 1 1.10 -8.60 41.07
CA MET A 1 1.69 -9.85 40.56
C MET A 1 1.37 -9.98 39.07
N GLY A 2 2.37 -9.84 38.19
CA GLY A 2 2.14 -9.89 36.74
C GLY A 2 1.87 -11.32 36.28
N ARG A 3 0.68 -11.58 35.74
CA ARG A 3 0.30 -12.88 35.16
C ARG A 3 1.26 -13.19 34.01
N ARG A 4 2.01 -14.30 34.08
CA ARG A 4 2.89 -14.74 32.98
C ARG A 4 2.02 -15.01 31.74
N GLN A 5 2.19 -14.18 30.72
CA GLN A 5 1.49 -14.36 29.45
C GLN A 5 2.00 -15.61 28.75
N THR A 6 1.08 -16.44 28.29
CA THR A 6 1.38 -17.61 27.46
C THR A 6 1.91 -17.19 26.08
N LEU A 7 2.57 -18.10 25.38
CA LEU A 7 3.12 -17.86 24.04
C LEU A 7 2.02 -17.41 23.04
N MET A 8 0.82 -17.96 23.19
CA MET A 8 -0.35 -17.62 22.38
C MET A 8 -0.91 -16.22 22.68
N GLU A 9 -0.86 -15.76 23.94
CA GLU A 9 -1.26 -14.40 24.29
C GLU A 9 -0.27 -13.36 23.75
N ARG A 10 1.04 -13.64 23.83
CA ARG A 10 2.07 -12.81 23.20
C ARG A 10 1.86 -12.70 21.69
N TYR A 11 1.54 -13.82 21.04
CA TYR A 11 1.20 -13.85 19.62
C TYR A 11 -0.04 -13.00 19.29
N LYS A 12 -1.13 -13.11 20.08
CA LYS A 12 -2.33 -12.28 19.89
C LYS A 12 -2.05 -10.80 20.08
N ILE A 13 -1.22 -10.42 21.05
CA ILE A 13 -0.82 -9.03 21.30
C ILE A 13 0.02 -8.51 20.13
N GLN A 14 0.98 -9.29 19.64
CA GLN A 14 1.77 -8.96 18.45
C GLN A 14 0.89 -8.80 17.21
N MET A 15 -0.06 -9.71 16.98
CA MET A 15 -1.00 -9.61 15.85
C MET A 15 -1.94 -8.42 15.97
N LYS A 16 -2.37 -8.06 17.19
CA LYS A 16 -3.17 -6.86 17.45
C LYS A 16 -2.36 -5.59 17.18
N ALA A 17 -1.09 -5.55 17.61
CA ALA A 17 -0.18 -4.45 17.32
C ALA A 17 0.14 -4.33 15.82
N TYR A 18 0.33 -5.45 15.12
CA TYR A 18 0.53 -5.52 13.67
C TYR A 18 -0.70 -5.02 12.91
N ARG A 19 -1.91 -5.49 13.26
CA ARG A 19 -3.18 -4.97 12.72
C ARG A 19 -3.35 -3.48 12.99
N LYS A 20 -3.03 -3.01 14.19
CA LYS A 20 -3.11 -1.59 14.57
C LYS A 20 -2.06 -0.73 13.84
N LYS A 21 -0.91 -1.30 13.48
CA LYS A 21 0.13 -0.65 12.67
C LYS A 21 -0.28 -0.59 11.19
N ARG A 22 -0.90 -1.65 10.66
CA ARG A 22 -1.52 -1.63 9.32
C ARG A 22 -2.70 -0.65 9.22
N MET A 23 -3.57 -0.59 10.23
CA MET A 23 -4.69 0.35 10.28
C MET A 23 -4.27 1.83 10.44
N LYS A 24 -2.99 2.13 10.69
CA LYS A 24 -2.51 3.52 10.87
C LYS A 24 -2.24 4.25 9.56
N VAL A 25 -2.10 3.55 8.44
CA VAL A 25 -1.89 4.17 7.14
C VAL A 25 -3.01 3.68 6.24
N ASP A 26 -3.97 4.56 6.01
CA ASP A 26 -5.05 4.31 5.07
C ASP A 26 -4.46 4.35 3.65
N ASN A 27 -4.01 3.18 3.17
CA ASN A 27 -3.42 3.00 1.84
C ASN A 27 -4.50 2.95 0.74
N THR A 28 -5.76 3.26 1.04
CA THR A 28 -6.84 3.15 0.06
C THR A 28 -6.48 3.86 -1.25
N PRO A 29 -6.77 3.25 -2.41
CA PRO A 29 -6.39 3.75 -3.72
C PRO A 29 -7.31 4.87 -4.17
N PHE A 30 -7.67 5.78 -3.28
CA PHE A 30 -8.40 6.97 -3.65
C PHE A 30 -7.48 7.90 -4.42
N LEU A 31 -7.96 8.37 -5.56
CA LEU A 31 -7.28 9.45 -6.25
C LEU A 31 -7.43 10.71 -5.38
N PRO A 32 -6.33 11.31 -4.88
CA PRO A 32 -6.43 12.60 -4.21
C PRO A 32 -6.93 13.66 -5.18
N ASP A 33 -7.62 14.70 -4.69
CA ASP A 33 -8.16 15.79 -5.50
C ASP A 33 -7.09 16.52 -6.33
N ASP A 34 -5.84 16.52 -5.86
CA ASP A 34 -4.67 17.09 -6.53
C ASP A 34 -4.24 16.29 -7.78
N GLY A 35 -4.72 15.05 -7.92
CA GLY A 35 -4.36 14.14 -9.03
C GLY A 35 -2.93 13.59 -8.97
N ILE A 36 -2.13 14.00 -7.99
CA ILE A 36 -0.76 13.51 -7.78
C ILE A 36 -0.75 12.39 -6.73
N VAL A 37 -0.30 11.21 -7.14
CA VAL A 37 -0.17 10.04 -6.27
C VAL A 37 1.31 9.79 -6.01
N TYR A 38 1.66 9.57 -4.75
CA TYR A 38 3.00 9.14 -4.39
C TYR A 38 2.97 7.67 -4.00
N ILE A 39 3.90 6.92 -4.57
CA ILE A 39 4.08 5.50 -4.35
C ILE A 39 5.43 5.27 -3.69
N MET A 40 5.48 4.35 -2.74
CA MET A 40 6.70 3.96 -2.04
C MET A 40 6.86 2.46 -2.12
N ASP A 41 8.07 1.99 -2.41
CA ASP A 41 8.39 0.56 -2.39
C ASP A 41 8.38 0.05 -0.96
N SER A 42 7.55 -0.96 -0.67
CA SER A 42 7.45 -1.57 0.66
C SER A 42 8.70 -2.35 1.06
N LEU A 43 9.47 -2.85 0.10
CA LEU A 43 10.70 -3.62 0.34
C LEU A 43 11.91 -2.71 0.55
N ASN A 44 11.94 -1.55 -0.12
CA ASN A 44 13.02 -0.56 0.01
C ASN A 44 12.45 0.86 0.16
N PRO A 45 12.06 1.27 1.38
CA PRO A 45 11.46 2.57 1.64
C PRO A 45 12.53 3.67 1.73
N GLU A 46 13.18 4.00 0.61
CA GLU A 46 14.16 5.09 0.57
C GLU A 46 13.47 6.46 0.41
N LYS A 47 12.67 6.64 -0.65
CA LYS A 47 11.94 7.88 -0.93
C LYS A 47 10.61 7.61 -1.66
N PRO A 48 9.55 8.38 -1.35
CA PRO A 48 8.32 8.33 -2.13
C PRO A 48 8.58 8.85 -3.55
N VAL A 49 8.16 8.07 -4.55
CA VAL A 49 8.26 8.42 -5.96
C VAL A 49 6.89 8.87 -6.45
N ARG A 50 6.85 9.87 -7.33
CA ARG A 50 5.60 10.27 -7.98
C ARG A 50 5.13 9.15 -8.91
N GLY A 51 3.96 8.58 -8.63
CA GLY A 51 3.31 7.58 -9.46
C GLY A 51 2.50 8.23 -10.58
N VAL A 52 2.61 7.70 -11.79
CA VAL A 52 1.79 8.12 -12.93
C VAL A 52 0.56 7.22 -12.99
N VAL A 53 -0.62 7.80 -12.80
CA VAL A 53 -1.88 7.05 -12.87
C VAL A 53 -2.20 6.76 -14.35
N ILE A 54 -2.40 5.49 -14.68
CA ILE A 54 -2.77 5.06 -16.04
C ILE A 54 -4.29 4.94 -16.15
N LYS A 55 -4.92 4.33 -15.15
CA LYS A 55 -6.35 4.02 -15.19
C LYS A 55 -7.00 4.30 -13.85
N THR A 56 -8.10 5.05 -13.91
CA THR A 56 -8.97 5.31 -12.76
C THR A 56 -10.37 4.76 -13.02
N LYS A 57 -11.04 4.34 -11.96
CA LYS A 57 -12.43 3.88 -12.00
C LYS A 57 -13.25 4.62 -10.96
N THR A 58 -14.53 4.85 -11.20
CA THR A 58 -15.42 5.43 -10.19
C THR A 58 -16.15 4.31 -9.46
N LYS A 59 -16.02 4.24 -8.13
CA LYS A 59 -16.72 3.30 -7.27
C LYS A 59 -17.42 4.08 -6.15
N GLN A 60 -18.75 3.93 -6.04
CA GLN A 60 -19.57 4.58 -5.01
C GLN A 60 -19.27 6.08 -4.85
N HIS A 61 -19.40 6.83 -5.95
CA HIS A 61 -19.14 8.28 -6.01
C HIS A 61 -17.68 8.74 -5.82
N ARG A 62 -16.72 7.84 -5.59
CA ARG A 62 -15.29 8.18 -5.45
C ARG A 62 -14.48 7.65 -6.63
N LYS A 63 -13.51 8.44 -7.12
CA LYS A 63 -12.52 7.99 -8.10
C LYS A 63 -11.43 7.19 -7.38
N ILE A 64 -11.31 5.92 -7.75
CA ILE A 64 -10.26 5.02 -7.31
C ILE A 64 -9.26 4.79 -8.44
N ILE A 65 -8.01 4.54 -8.07
CA ILE A 65 -6.94 4.22 -9.00
C ILE A 65 -6.96 2.71 -9.22
N GLU A 66 -7.19 2.29 -10.46
CA GLU A 66 -7.18 0.88 -10.85
C GLU A 66 -5.77 0.43 -11.26
N SER A 67 -5.03 1.32 -11.94
CA SER A 67 -3.67 1.02 -12.39
C SER A 67 -2.74 2.23 -12.38
N ILE A 68 -1.48 2.01 -11.98
CA ILE A 68 -0.39 2.99 -11.93
C ILE A 68 0.80 2.48 -12.74
N ALA A 69 1.54 3.37 -13.39
CA ALA A 69 2.78 3.04 -14.08
C ALA A 69 3.91 2.74 -13.11
N CYS A 70 4.69 1.71 -13.38
CA CYS A 70 5.88 1.45 -12.60
C CYS A 70 6.97 2.51 -12.80
N PRO A 71 7.57 3.04 -11.71
CA PRO A 71 8.69 3.97 -11.82
C PRO A 71 9.96 3.32 -12.40
N VAL A 72 10.08 1.99 -12.40
CA VAL A 72 11.27 1.25 -12.86
C VAL A 72 11.16 0.87 -14.33
N CYS A 73 10.05 0.28 -14.79
CA CYS A 73 9.93 -0.13 -16.20
C CYS A 73 8.74 0.47 -16.96
N GLY A 74 7.93 1.34 -16.34
CA GLY A 74 6.77 1.96 -16.99
C GLY A 74 5.58 1.03 -17.26
N ASN A 75 5.62 -0.24 -16.85
CA ASN A 75 4.49 -1.15 -17.03
C ASN A 75 3.31 -0.77 -16.13
N PRO A 76 2.06 -1.02 -16.55
CA PRO A 76 0.91 -0.88 -15.69
C PRO A 76 0.98 -1.90 -14.55
N MET A 77 0.88 -1.40 -13.32
CA MET A 77 0.65 -2.18 -12.12
C MET A 77 -0.81 -2.10 -11.74
N GLU A 78 -1.36 -3.21 -11.31
CA GLU A 78 -2.74 -3.30 -10.85
C GLU A 78 -2.80 -3.20 -9.32
N TRP A 79 -3.90 -2.61 -8.84
CA TRP A 79 -4.19 -2.57 -7.42
C TRP A 79 -4.57 -3.96 -6.89
N ASP A 80 -3.78 -4.50 -5.96
CA ASP A 80 -4.10 -5.75 -5.27
C ASP A 80 -4.74 -5.44 -3.91
N SER A 81 -6.02 -5.80 -3.76
CA SER A 81 -6.78 -5.56 -2.52
C SER A 81 -6.30 -6.40 -1.33
N LYS A 82 -5.58 -7.50 -1.57
CA LYS A 82 -5.02 -8.35 -0.50
C LYS A 82 -3.76 -7.71 0.10
N TRP A 83 -2.99 -7.03 -0.74
CA TRP A 83 -1.78 -6.32 -0.32
C TRP A 83 -2.04 -4.87 0.05
N GLU A 84 -3.17 -4.31 -0.37
CA GLU A 84 -3.49 -2.89 -0.28
C GLU A 84 -2.36 -2.05 -0.91
N ALA A 85 -1.89 -2.50 -2.08
CA ALA A 85 -0.72 -1.97 -2.77
C ALA A 85 -0.80 -2.27 -4.27
N PHE A 86 -0.03 -1.53 -5.06
CA PHE A 86 0.22 -1.83 -6.46
C PHE A 86 1.35 -2.83 -6.58
N VAL A 87 1.11 -3.93 -7.28
CA VAL A 87 2.11 -4.98 -7.44
C VAL A 87 2.62 -4.95 -8.88
N CYS A 88 3.94 -5.00 -9.04
CA CYS A 88 4.54 -5.31 -10.33
C CYS A 88 5.29 -6.63 -10.29
N GLU A 89 4.97 -7.49 -11.26
CA GLU A 89 5.62 -8.78 -11.46
C GLU A 89 6.54 -8.80 -12.70
N LYS A 90 6.55 -7.73 -13.50
CA LYS A 90 7.28 -7.68 -14.78
C LYS A 90 8.75 -7.28 -14.66
N HIS A 91 9.16 -6.61 -13.59
CA HIS A 91 10.57 -6.56 -13.23
C HIS A 91 10.86 -7.89 -12.58
N GLY A 92 11.98 -8.55 -12.89
CA GLY A 92 12.28 -9.91 -12.40
C GLY A 92 12.23 -10.16 -10.89
N LYS A 93 11.85 -9.18 -10.05
CA LYS A 93 11.45 -9.31 -8.65
C LYS A 93 10.08 -8.66 -8.43
N ARG A 94 9.20 -9.34 -7.68
CA ARG A 94 7.90 -8.81 -7.26
C ARG A 94 8.12 -7.55 -6.41
N ALA A 95 7.75 -6.40 -6.97
CA ALA A 95 7.79 -5.13 -6.27
C ALA A 95 6.39 -4.77 -5.78
N ILE A 96 6.30 -4.29 -4.53
CA ILE A 96 5.04 -3.93 -3.88
C ILE A 96 5.14 -2.45 -3.55
N TYR A 97 4.21 -1.66 -4.09
CA TYR A 97 4.18 -0.22 -3.93
C TYR A 97 2.93 0.22 -3.18
N GLU A 98 3.13 0.83 -2.02
CA GLU A 98 2.06 1.42 -1.22
C GLU A 98 1.85 2.88 -1.61
N ILE A 99 0.59 3.32 -1.59
CA ILE A 99 0.30 4.76 -1.72
C ILE A 99 0.62 5.42 -0.40
N VAL A 100 1.41 6.47 -0.45
CA VAL A 100 1.74 7.30 0.71
C VAL A 100 1.16 8.69 0.51
N LYS A 101 0.46 9.20 1.53
CA LYS A 101 0.07 10.61 1.56
C LYS A 101 1.31 11.44 1.87
N GLN A 102 1.62 12.43 1.02
CA GLN A 102 2.54 13.47 1.44
C GLN A 102 1.93 14.20 2.63
N LYS A 103 2.74 14.38 3.67
CA LYS A 103 2.35 14.96 4.95
C LYS A 103 2.52 16.47 4.92
#